data_AF-A0A9W8QBU0-F1
#
_entry.id   AF-A0A9W8QBU0-F1
#
_cell.length_a   1.000
_cell.length_b   1.000
_cell.length_c   1.000
_cell.angle_alpha   90.00
_cell.angle_beta   90.00
_cell.angle_gamma   90.00
#
_symmetry.space_group_name_H-M   'P 1'
#
loop_
_entity.id
_entity.type
_entity.pdbx_description
1 polymer ?
#
loop_
_entity_poly.entity_id
_entity_poly.type
_entity_poly.pdbx_seq_one_letter_code
_entity_poly.pdbx_strand_id
1 'polypeptide(L)'
;MMSAQWKVPKAHRFAPRRDVQTRHPMLVMSSTYDPICPLSAAKRARDSFPEAKLIEVLGIGHCALSSPSMCAARLLHAYMVNGTMPEEGHTKCSRDDVPYFVDPEEKKDEEDGPKADAGSAVFVDEDADLMAALRDLSGAIPVPSFVGKRY
;
A
#
# COMPACT_ATOMS: atom_id res chain seq x y z
N MET A 1 -14.70 -24.51 -2.53
CA MET A 1 -15.79 -25.03 -1.67
C MET A 1 -15.25 -26.15 -0.76
N MET A 2 -14.16 -25.92 -0.03
CA MET A 2 -13.48 -26.93 0.80
C MET A 2 -13.80 -26.79 2.29
N SER A 3 -14.07 -25.57 2.75
CA SER A 3 -14.35 -25.27 4.16
C SER A 3 -15.65 -25.86 4.69
N ALA A 4 -16.61 -26.20 3.83
CA ALA A 4 -17.88 -26.82 4.24
C ALA A 4 -17.72 -28.27 4.71
N GLN A 5 -16.61 -28.94 4.36
CA GLN A 5 -16.32 -30.33 4.72
C GLN A 5 -15.44 -30.46 5.98
N TRP A 6 -15.05 -29.33 6.58
CA TRP A 6 -14.14 -29.35 7.72
C TRP A 6 -14.85 -29.94 8.95
N LYS A 7 -14.32 -31.05 9.47
CA LYS A 7 -14.79 -31.66 10.73
C LYS A 7 -14.43 -30.84 11.96
N VAL A 8 -13.43 -29.98 11.83
CA VAL A 8 -12.97 -29.07 12.89
C VAL A 8 -13.90 -27.86 12.90
N PRO A 9 -14.57 -27.55 14.01
CA PRO A 9 -15.45 -26.39 14.09
C PRO A 9 -14.64 -25.10 14.02
N LYS A 10 -15.29 -24.01 13.57
CA LYS A 10 -14.66 -22.68 13.58
C LYS A 10 -14.40 -22.26 15.03
N ALA A 11 -13.15 -21.93 15.34
CA ALA A 11 -12.75 -21.49 16.68
C ALA A 11 -13.37 -20.13 17.07
N HIS A 12 -13.61 -19.26 16.09
CA HIS A 12 -14.15 -17.92 16.32
C HIS A 12 -15.25 -17.60 15.31
N ARG A 13 -16.24 -16.84 15.78
CA ARG A 13 -17.26 -16.24 14.92
C ARG A 13 -16.88 -14.78 14.71
N PHE A 14 -16.26 -14.48 13.58
CA PHE A 14 -16.04 -13.10 13.19
C PHE A 14 -17.38 -12.43 12.94
N ALA A 15 -17.65 -11.35 13.66
CA ALA A 15 -18.73 -10.43 13.40
C ALA A 15 -18.10 -9.03 13.41
N PRO A 16 -18.27 -8.23 12.35
CA PRO A 16 -17.71 -6.89 12.30
C PRO A 16 -18.29 -6.07 13.46
N ARG A 17 -17.41 -5.53 14.29
CA ARG A 17 -17.75 -4.62 15.37
C ARG A 17 -17.35 -3.21 14.94
N ARG A 18 -18.12 -2.23 15.37
CA ARG A 18 -17.76 -0.81 15.26
C ARG A 18 -17.33 -0.32 16.64
N ASP A 19 -16.60 0.78 16.67
CA ASP A 19 -16.15 1.42 17.91
C ASP A 19 -15.25 0.50 18.77
N VAL A 20 -14.38 -0.27 18.10
CA VAL A 20 -13.41 -1.12 18.78
C VAL A 20 -12.23 -0.27 19.24
N GLN A 21 -12.17 0.02 20.53
CA GLN A 21 -11.11 0.81 21.14
C GLN A 21 -9.76 0.09 21.06
N THR A 22 -8.74 0.79 20.55
CA THR A 22 -7.35 0.32 20.51
C THR A 22 -6.50 1.15 21.46
N ARG A 23 -5.38 0.60 21.94
CA ARG A 23 -4.45 1.35 22.80
C ARG A 23 -3.76 2.50 22.06
N HIS A 24 -3.56 2.33 20.75
CA HIS A 24 -2.95 3.31 19.85
C HIS A 24 -3.80 3.37 18.56
N PRO A 25 -3.92 4.55 17.91
CA PRO A 25 -4.62 4.68 16.65
C PRO A 25 -4.03 3.78 15.57
N MET A 26 -4.88 3.19 14.73
CA MET A 26 -4.43 2.33 13.64
C MET A 26 -4.28 3.08 12.33
N LEU A 27 -3.21 2.80 11.61
CA LEU A 27 -3.03 3.24 10.23
C LEU A 27 -3.41 2.11 9.26
N VAL A 28 -4.44 2.33 8.46
CA VAL A 28 -4.89 1.39 7.42
C VAL A 28 -4.33 1.87 6.08
N MET A 29 -3.79 0.96 5.27
CA MET A 29 -3.27 1.27 3.93
C MET A 29 -3.96 0.39 2.88
N SER A 30 -4.30 0.97 1.72
CA SER A 30 -4.92 0.24 0.61
C SER A 30 -4.55 0.87 -0.72
N SER A 31 -4.49 0.06 -1.77
CA SER A 31 -4.48 0.57 -3.15
C SER A 31 -5.90 0.91 -3.60
N THR A 32 -6.07 1.86 -4.53
CA THR A 32 -7.38 2.22 -5.09
C THR A 32 -8.06 1.04 -5.78
N TYR A 33 -7.30 0.29 -6.59
CA TYR A 33 -7.79 -0.86 -7.34
C TYR A 33 -7.06 -2.16 -6.92
N ASP A 34 -7.27 -2.57 -5.67
CA ASP A 34 -6.81 -3.87 -5.16
C ASP A 34 -7.84 -4.98 -5.49
N PRO A 35 -7.49 -5.98 -6.33
CA PRO A 35 -8.40 -7.05 -6.72
C PRO A 35 -8.61 -8.12 -5.62
N ILE A 36 -7.74 -8.16 -4.61
CA ILE A 36 -7.77 -9.15 -3.52
C ILE A 36 -8.43 -8.53 -2.28
N CYS A 37 -8.02 -7.30 -1.92
CA CYS A 37 -8.47 -6.56 -0.73
C CYS A 37 -9.02 -5.17 -1.12
N PRO A 38 -10.25 -5.06 -1.65
CA PRO A 38 -10.73 -3.82 -2.25
C PRO A 38 -10.80 -2.66 -1.26
N LEU A 39 -10.64 -1.43 -1.75
CA LEU A 39 -10.69 -0.20 -0.95
C LEU A 39 -11.94 -0.08 -0.06
N SER A 40 -13.07 -0.64 -0.49
CA SER A 40 -14.29 -0.67 0.33
C SER A 40 -14.12 -1.47 1.64
N ALA A 41 -13.31 -2.54 1.63
CA ALA A 41 -12.97 -3.31 2.81
C ALA A 41 -12.04 -2.51 3.73
N ALA A 42 -11.05 -1.81 3.18
CA ALA A 42 -10.17 -0.92 3.94
C ALA A 42 -10.94 0.21 4.63
N LYS A 43 -11.92 0.82 3.95
CA LYS A 43 -12.82 1.83 4.55
C LYS A 43 -13.63 1.24 5.71
N ARG A 44 -14.20 0.03 5.56
CA ARG A 44 -14.91 -0.65 6.66
C ARG A 44 -13.98 -1.00 7.82
N ALA A 45 -12.75 -1.41 7.52
CA ALA A 45 -11.75 -1.68 8.54
C ALA A 45 -11.45 -0.40 9.32
N ARG A 46 -11.11 0.71 8.66
CA ARG A 46 -10.95 2.04 9.30
C ARG A 46 -12.15 2.40 10.17
N ASP A 47 -13.37 2.29 9.66
CA ASP A 47 -14.61 2.65 10.39
C ASP A 47 -14.88 1.76 11.63
N SER A 48 -14.20 0.63 11.75
CA SER A 48 -14.35 -0.28 12.89
C SER A 48 -13.56 0.21 14.11
N PHE A 49 -12.52 1.02 13.91
CA PHE A 49 -11.59 1.45 14.95
C PHE A 49 -11.61 2.98 15.07
N PRO A 50 -11.97 3.53 16.23
CA PRO A 50 -11.89 4.96 16.50
C PRO A 50 -10.47 5.48 16.23
N GLU A 51 -10.38 6.72 15.75
CA GLU A 51 -9.12 7.41 15.44
C GLU A 51 -8.26 6.77 14.33
N ALA A 52 -8.72 5.66 13.73
CA ALA A 52 -8.02 5.06 12.61
C ALA A 52 -8.06 5.96 11.39
N LYS A 53 -6.94 6.01 10.66
CA LYS A 53 -6.81 6.78 9.42
C LYS A 53 -6.45 5.88 8.26
N LEU A 54 -6.79 6.31 7.05
CA LEU A 54 -6.59 5.55 5.83
C LEU A 54 -5.62 6.27 4.89
N ILE A 55 -4.62 5.54 4.40
CA ILE A 55 -3.79 5.93 3.26
C ILE A 55 -4.26 5.14 2.04
N GLU A 56 -4.69 5.84 1.01
CA GLU A 56 -5.04 5.28 -0.29
C GLU A 56 -3.92 5.56 -1.29
N VAL A 57 -3.26 4.51 -1.79
CA VAL A 57 -2.29 4.63 -2.89
C VAL A 57 -3.02 4.52 -4.22
N LEU A 58 -2.92 5.57 -5.04
CA LEU A 58 -3.60 5.66 -6.32
C LEU A 58 -2.93 4.73 -7.34
N GLY A 59 -3.49 3.52 -7.48
CA GLY A 59 -2.94 2.52 -8.38
C GLY A 59 -3.71 1.21 -8.41
N ILE A 60 -3.23 0.31 -9.27
CA ILE A 60 -3.74 -1.04 -9.51
C ILE A 60 -2.71 -2.03 -8.97
N GLY A 61 -3.15 -2.95 -8.12
CA GLY A 61 -2.27 -3.95 -7.56
C GLY A 61 -2.70 -4.38 -6.16
N HIS A 62 -2.09 -5.45 -5.67
CA HIS A 62 -2.35 -5.96 -4.34
C HIS A 62 -1.24 -5.58 -3.36
N CYS A 63 -1.65 -5.10 -2.18
CA CYS A 63 -0.83 -4.48 -1.15
C CYS A 63 -0.42 -3.05 -1.50
N ALA A 64 -0.78 -2.08 -0.64
CA ALA A 64 -0.45 -0.66 -0.86
C ALA A 64 1.06 -0.41 -0.97
N LEU A 65 1.88 -1.22 -0.30
CA LEU A 65 3.34 -1.11 -0.32
C LEU A 65 3.99 -1.75 -1.54
N SER A 66 3.25 -2.55 -2.32
CA SER A 66 3.77 -3.08 -3.58
C SER A 66 3.83 -2.01 -4.68
N SER A 67 3.18 -0.86 -4.45
CA SER A 67 3.13 0.27 -5.37
C SER A 67 3.97 1.41 -4.78
N PRO A 68 5.21 1.62 -5.26
CA PRO A 68 6.08 2.67 -4.74
C PRO A 68 5.40 4.04 -4.78
N SER A 69 5.44 4.75 -3.65
CA SER A 69 4.89 6.10 -3.50
C SER A 69 5.64 6.79 -2.37
N MET A 70 6.37 7.86 -2.68
CA MET A 70 7.08 8.66 -1.67
C MET A 70 6.12 9.22 -0.61
N CYS A 71 4.95 9.69 -1.03
CA CYS A 71 3.91 10.18 -0.13
C CYS A 71 3.50 9.12 0.90
N ALA A 72 3.23 7.89 0.44
CA ALA A 72 2.84 6.80 1.33
C ALA A 72 4.00 6.34 2.22
N ALA A 73 5.22 6.31 1.67
CA ALA A 73 6.43 5.91 2.39
C ALA A 73 6.70 6.83 3.59
N ARG A 74 6.65 8.15 3.38
CA ARG A 74 6.87 9.15 4.44
C ARG A 74 5.85 9.03 5.57
N LEU A 75 4.57 8.87 5.23
CA LEU A 75 3.50 8.70 6.22
C LEU A 75 3.65 7.40 7.01
N LEU A 76 3.98 6.29 6.33
CA LEU A 76 4.24 5.02 6.99
C LEU A 76 5.46 5.11 7.91
N HIS A 77 6.55 5.71 7.43
CA HIS A 77 7.77 5.88 8.22
C HIS A 77 7.52 6.72 9.48
N ALA A 78 6.83 7.87 9.34
CA ALA A 78 6.47 8.71 10.48
C ALA A 78 5.58 7.99 11.50
N TYR A 79 4.65 7.14 11.03
CA TYR A 79 3.83 6.32 11.91
C TYR A 79 4.63 5.23 12.64
N MET A 80 5.50 4.51 11.93
CA MET A 80 6.28 3.41 12.51
C MET A 80 7.35 3.90 13.50
N VAL A 81 7.98 5.05 13.21
CA VAL A 81 9.06 5.60 14.05
C VAL A 81 8.51 6.44 15.21
N ASN A 82 7.56 7.33 14.93
CA ASN A 82 7.11 8.34 15.89
C ASN A 82 5.66 8.14 16.37
N GLY A 83 4.90 7.23 15.75
CA GLY A 83 3.46 7.13 15.97
C GLY A 83 2.66 8.30 15.38
N THR A 84 3.27 9.10 14.49
CA THR A 84 2.62 10.26 13.88
C THR A 84 1.56 9.81 12.87
N MET A 85 0.34 10.29 13.04
CA MET A 85 -0.78 10.00 12.16
C MET A 85 -0.95 11.10 11.10
N PRO A 86 -1.40 10.79 9.87
CA PRO A 86 -1.76 11.79 8.86
C PRO A 86 -2.79 12.78 9.43
N GLU A 87 -2.84 14.03 9.01
CA GLU A 87 -3.83 14.99 9.56
C GLU A 87 -5.26 14.56 9.21
N GLU A 88 -5.48 14.27 7.93
CA GLU A 88 -6.76 13.84 7.38
C GLU A 88 -7.11 12.40 7.76
N GLY A 89 -8.40 12.11 7.97
CA GLY A 89 -8.86 10.74 8.19
C GLY A 89 -8.71 9.81 6.97
N HIS A 90 -8.49 10.38 5.79
CA HIS A 90 -8.28 9.66 4.55
C HIS A 90 -7.38 10.44 3.59
N THR A 91 -6.10 10.07 3.54
CA THR A 91 -5.09 10.70 2.68
C THR A 91 -4.90 9.89 1.40
N LYS A 92 -4.86 10.56 0.25
CA LYS A 92 -4.58 9.94 -1.05
C LYS A 92 -3.17 10.27 -1.49
N CYS A 93 -2.41 9.24 -1.84
CA CYS A 93 -1.05 9.36 -2.32
C CYS A 93 -0.97 8.87 -3.77
N SER A 94 -0.42 9.67 -4.67
CA SER A 94 -0.08 9.22 -6.02
C SER A 94 1.02 8.16 -5.96
N ARG A 95 0.92 7.14 -6.80
CA ARG A 95 2.02 6.21 -7.05
C ARG A 95 3.07 6.90 -7.90
N ASP A 96 4.34 6.60 -7.65
CA ASP A 96 5.43 7.16 -8.44
C ASP A 96 5.42 6.57 -9.87
N ASP A 97 5.81 7.40 -10.85
CA ASP A 97 5.54 7.25 -12.30
C ASP A 97 6.33 6.13 -13.00
N VAL A 98 6.14 4.88 -12.60
CA VAL A 98 6.64 3.71 -13.36
C VAL A 98 5.50 3.15 -14.22
N PRO A 99 5.58 3.09 -15.55
CA PRO A 99 4.53 2.48 -16.37
C PRO A 99 4.15 1.07 -15.87
N TYR A 100 2.85 0.75 -15.82
CA TYR A 100 2.40 -0.62 -15.49
C TYR A 100 2.88 -1.64 -16.52
N PHE A 101 2.99 -1.19 -17.76
CA PHE A 101 3.48 -1.95 -18.90
C PHE A 101 4.63 -1.14 -19.47
N VAL A 102 5.85 -1.67 -19.33
CA VAL A 102 7.01 -1.15 -20.05
C VAL A 102 7.03 -1.80 -21.42
N ASP A 103 6.95 -0.99 -22.48
CA ASP A 103 7.16 -1.49 -23.82
C ASP A 103 8.64 -1.89 -23.95
N PRO A 104 8.94 -3.15 -24.32
CA PRO A 104 10.33 -3.64 -24.37
C PRO A 104 11.18 -2.89 -25.41
N GLU A 105 10.54 -2.17 -26.34
CA GLU A 105 11.17 -1.38 -27.38
C GLU A 105 11.45 0.08 -26.96
N GLU A 106 10.88 0.53 -25.82
CA GLU A 106 11.00 1.90 -25.30
C GLU A 106 12.20 2.07 -24.35
N LYS A 107 13.22 1.20 -24.47
CA LYS A 107 14.55 1.45 -23.90
C LYS A 107 15.33 2.41 -24.80
N LYS A 108 14.83 3.63 -24.96
CA LYS A 108 15.64 4.74 -25.45
C LYS A 108 15.28 5.98 -24.64
N ASP A 109 16.34 6.62 -24.16
CA ASP A 109 16.36 7.94 -23.54
C ASP A 109 16.00 7.94 -22.03
N GLU A 110 16.87 7.27 -21.28
CA GLU A 110 17.14 7.54 -19.87
C GLU A 110 17.72 8.96 -19.72
N GLU A 111 16.86 9.98 -19.80
CA GLU A 111 17.17 11.37 -19.42
C GLU A 111 15.89 12.21 -19.20
N ASP A 112 15.05 11.86 -18.23
CA ASP A 112 14.15 12.87 -17.61
C ASP A 112 14.22 12.64 -16.10
N GLY A 113 15.03 13.47 -15.44
CA GLY A 113 15.11 13.52 -13.99
C GLY A 113 13.73 13.83 -13.36
N PRO A 114 13.59 13.61 -12.04
CA PRO A 114 12.31 13.81 -11.37
C PRO A 114 11.86 15.27 -11.52
N LYS A 115 10.71 15.48 -12.17
CA LYS A 115 10.01 16.77 -12.14
C LYS A 115 9.48 16.97 -10.73
N ALA A 116 10.22 17.73 -9.94
CA ALA A 116 9.84 18.17 -8.62
C ALA A 116 8.51 18.93 -8.68
N ASP A 117 7.45 18.34 -8.14
CA ASP A 117 6.28 19.08 -7.74
C ASP A 117 6.61 19.88 -6.46
N ALA A 118 6.46 21.19 -6.59
CA ALA A 118 6.73 22.15 -5.55
C ALA A 118 5.75 21.97 -4.39
N GLY A 119 6.22 21.42 -3.27
CA GLY A 119 5.39 21.30 -2.08
C GLY A 119 5.98 20.53 -0.91
N SER A 120 7.00 21.13 -0.26
CA SER A 120 7.42 20.85 1.13
C SER A 120 8.48 19.78 1.41
N ALA A 121 9.44 20.24 2.22
CA ALA A 121 10.38 19.53 3.10
C ALA A 121 11.61 18.83 2.48
N VAL A 122 12.74 19.56 2.60
CA VAL A 122 14.07 19.09 3.02
C VAL A 122 14.08 17.66 3.58
N PHE A 123 14.69 16.71 2.84
CA PHE A 123 15.54 15.56 3.28
C PHE A 123 15.78 14.64 2.05
N VAL A 124 16.64 15.07 1.12
CA VAL A 124 16.80 14.42 -0.19
C VAL A 124 17.58 13.09 -0.13
N ASP A 125 18.37 12.88 0.93
CA ASP A 125 19.21 11.68 1.11
C ASP A 125 18.41 10.53 1.77
N GLU A 126 17.80 10.80 2.93
CA GLU A 126 16.97 9.82 3.65
C GLU A 126 15.75 9.38 2.84
N ASP A 127 15.16 10.26 2.05
CA ASP A 127 14.05 9.91 1.16
C ASP A 127 14.48 8.95 0.03
N ALA A 128 15.70 9.10 -0.48
CA ALA A 128 16.24 8.20 -1.50
C ALA A 128 16.47 6.79 -0.92
N ASP A 129 17.05 6.72 0.29
CA ASP A 129 17.24 5.48 1.03
C ASP A 129 15.89 4.82 1.39
N LEU A 130 14.92 5.61 1.84
CA LEU A 130 13.57 5.13 2.16
C LEU A 130 12.89 4.53 0.91
N MET A 131 13.04 5.18 -0.24
CA MET A 131 12.49 4.67 -1.50
C MET A 131 13.25 3.45 -2.01
N ALA A 132 14.56 3.38 -1.82
CA ALA A 132 15.33 2.19 -2.13
C ALA A 132 14.86 1.00 -1.28
N ALA A 133 14.67 1.22 0.02
CA ALA A 133 14.14 0.21 0.94
C ALA A 133 12.71 -0.21 0.58
N LEU A 134 11.83 0.73 0.20
CA LEU A 134 10.47 0.42 -0.24
C LEU A 134 10.47 -0.40 -1.53
N ARG A 135 11.35 -0.07 -2.49
CA ARG A 135 11.51 -0.83 -3.73
C ARG A 135 12.01 -2.23 -3.46
N ASP A 136 12.99 -2.40 -2.59
CA ASP A 136 13.48 -3.72 -2.18
C ASP A 136 12.36 -4.55 -1.51
N LEU A 137 11.61 -3.94 -0.59
CA LEU A 137 10.44 -4.58 0.04
C LEU A 137 9.39 -5.00 -0.99
N SER A 138 9.14 -4.17 -2.00
CA SER A 138 8.19 -4.48 -3.08
C SER A 138 8.69 -5.61 -4.00
N GLY A 139 10.00 -5.64 -4.28
CA GLY A 139 10.65 -6.63 -5.14
C GLY A 139 10.85 -7.98 -4.48
N ALA A 140 10.87 -8.04 -3.15
CA ALA A 140 10.92 -9.28 -2.37
C ALA A 140 9.65 -10.13 -2.51
N ILE A 141 8.57 -9.59 -3.10
CA ILE A 141 7.35 -10.35 -3.39
C ILE A 141 7.63 -11.26 -4.60
N PRO A 142 7.63 -12.60 -4.44
CA PRO A 142 7.92 -13.50 -5.55
C PRO A 142 6.85 -13.38 -6.64
N VAL A 143 7.25 -12.87 -7.80
CA VAL A 143 6.39 -12.86 -8.99
C VAL A 143 6.46 -14.26 -9.62
N PRO A 144 5.33 -14.98 -9.78
CA PRO A 144 5.35 -16.26 -10.47
C PRO A 144 5.86 -16.08 -11.90
N SER A 145 6.95 -16.75 -12.26
CA SER A 145 7.42 -16.75 -13.65
C SER A 145 6.45 -17.57 -14.49
N PHE A 146 5.54 -16.92 -15.23
CA PHE A 146 4.69 -17.59 -16.22
C PHE A 146 5.44 -17.88 -17.53
N VAL A 147 6.73 -18.23 -17.44
CA VAL A 147 7.52 -18.60 -18.62
C VAL A 147 7.16 -20.04 -19.00
N GLY A 148 6.43 -20.20 -20.11
CA GLY A 148 6.52 -21.41 -20.92
C GLY A 148 5.34 -22.40 -20.94
N LYS A 149 4.10 -22.03 -20.61
CA LYS A 149 2.93 -22.82 -21.02
C LYS A 149 1.89 -21.95 -21.71
N ARG A 150 2.11 -21.76 -23.01
CA ARG A 150 1.00 -21.56 -23.96
C ARG A 150 0.23 -22.87 -23.98
N TYR A 151 -1.08 -22.81 -23.74
CA TYR A 151 -1.99 -23.93 -24.02
C TYR A 151 -2.08 -24.17 -25.53
#